data_AF-A0A961T5L2-F1
#
_entry.id   AF-A0A961T5L2-F1
#
_cell.length_a   1.000
_cell.length_b   1.000
_cell.length_c   1.000
_cell.angle_alpha   90.00
_cell.angle_beta   90.00
_cell.angle_gamma   90.00
#
_symmetry.space_group_name_H-M   'P 1'
#
loop_
_entity.id
_entity.type
_entity.pdbx_description
1 polymer ?
#
loop_
_entity_poly.entity_id
_entity_poly.type
_entity_poly.pdbx_seq_one_letter_code
_entity_poly.pdbx_strand_id
1 'polypeptide(L)'
;MSAAPKSGMHPAVAVNGGMLGAVLCGSAAYALWPTAPEWWGLGVASVILAMAAAGCLFNTIGAMVGRYRRERELRRYLMLGSGPKSARLATMEDLRRAGMVE
;
A
#
# COMPACT_ATOMS: atom_id res chain seq x y z
N MET A 1 -8.07 -27.72 -1.35
CA MET A 1 -6.79 -27.04 -1.63
C MET A 1 -6.83 -25.63 -1.03
N SER A 2 -6.21 -25.46 0.14
CA SER A 2 -6.12 -24.17 0.84
C SER A 2 -4.99 -23.35 0.21
N ALA A 3 -5.31 -22.17 -0.34
CA ALA A 3 -4.29 -21.28 -0.88
C ALA A 3 -3.47 -20.71 0.29
N ALA A 4 -2.18 -21.02 0.33
CA ALA A 4 -1.24 -20.46 1.29
C ALA A 4 -1.31 -18.91 1.28
N PRO A 5 -1.39 -18.24 2.44
CA PRO A 5 -1.32 -16.80 2.49
C PRO A 5 0.06 -16.39 1.97
N LYS A 6 0.10 -15.74 0.81
CA LYS A 6 1.32 -15.12 0.30
C LYS A 6 1.78 -14.16 1.40
N SER A 7 2.95 -14.40 1.99
CA SER A 7 3.61 -13.47 2.92
C SER A 7 4.07 -12.24 2.14
N GLY A 8 3.11 -11.50 1.58
CA GLY A 8 3.35 -10.22 0.97
C GLY A 8 3.77 -9.26 2.08
N MET A 9 4.95 -8.67 1.91
CA MET A 9 5.44 -7.61 2.78
C MET A 9 4.32 -6.60 3.02
N HIS A 10 4.05 -6.30 4.30
CA HIS A 10 2.90 -5.48 4.67
C HIS A 10 2.97 -4.15 3.91
N PRO A 11 1.90 -3.69 3.24
CA PRO A 11 1.97 -2.53 2.34
C PRO A 11 2.42 -1.23 3.03
N ALA A 12 2.31 -1.13 4.36
CA ALA A 12 2.90 -0.01 5.10
C ALA A 12 4.44 -0.03 5.08
N VAL A 13 5.07 -1.20 5.06
CA VAL A 13 6.54 -1.35 5.00
C VAL A 13 7.06 -0.87 3.65
N ALA A 14 6.36 -1.18 2.56
CA ALA A 14 6.74 -0.72 1.22
C ALA A 14 6.66 0.81 1.10
N VAL A 15 5.60 1.41 1.62
CA VAL A 15 5.41 2.87 1.61
C VAL A 15 6.42 3.58 2.52
N ASN A 16 6.58 3.11 3.75
CA ASN A 16 7.51 3.69 4.72
C ASN A 16 8.96 3.54 4.26
N GLY A 17 9.32 2.37 3.73
CA GLY A 17 10.66 2.12 3.18
C GLY A 17 10.97 3.03 1.99
N GLY A 18 9.99 3.25 1.09
CA GLY A 18 10.14 4.18 -0.03
C GLY A 18 10.28 5.64 0.42
N MET A 19 9.52 6.09 1.42
CA MET A 19 9.67 7.44 1.99
C MET A 19 11.00 7.62 2.72
N LEU A 20 11.41 6.66 3.53
CA LEU A 20 12.71 6.70 4.21
C LEU A 20 13.86 6.72 3.20
N GLY A 21 13.80 5.89 2.15
CA GLY A 21 14.75 5.91 1.06
C GLY A 21 14.83 7.28 0.37
N ALA A 22 13.68 7.88 0.07
CA ALA A 22 13.63 9.21 -0.53
C ALA A 22 14.27 10.29 0.36
N VAL A 23 13.99 10.29 1.67
CA VAL A 23 14.56 11.25 2.62
C VAL A 23 16.07 11.04 2.78
N LEU A 24 16.52 9.79 2.90
CA LEU A 24 17.95 9.47 3.04
C LEU A 24 18.73 9.85 1.79
N CYS A 25 18.24 9.50 0.60
CA CYS A 25 18.89 9.88 -0.65
C CYS A 25 18.88 11.40 -0.86
N GLY A 26 17.78 12.09 -0.54
CA GLY A 26 17.70 13.55 -0.68
C GLY A 26 18.60 14.30 0.30
N SER A 27 18.65 13.87 1.57
CA SER A 27 19.54 14.45 2.57
C SER A 27 21.01 14.19 2.25
N ALA A 28 21.36 12.99 1.77
CA ALA A 28 22.69 12.69 1.27
C ALA A 28 23.07 13.52 0.05
N ALA A 29 22.15 13.74 -0.90
CA ALA A 29 22.39 14.62 -2.04
C ALA A 29 22.72 16.05 -1.59
N TYR A 30 21.96 16.59 -0.64
CA TYR A 30 22.21 17.92 -0.09
C TYR A 30 23.56 17.99 0.64
N ALA A 31 23.89 17.00 1.45
CA ALA A 31 25.15 16.94 2.19
C ALA A 31 26.38 16.77 1.28
N LEU A 32 26.24 16.05 0.16
CA LEU A 32 27.30 15.88 -0.85
C LEU A 32 27.40 17.06 -1.82
N TRP A 33 26.57 18.10 -1.68
CA TRP A 33 26.61 19.22 -2.61
C TRP A 33 27.98 19.92 -2.55
N PRO A 34 28.71 20.01 -3.67
CA PRO A 34 30.07 20.53 -3.67
C PRO A 34 30.05 22.05 -3.42
N THR A 35 30.92 22.51 -2.52
CA THR A 35 31.13 23.95 -2.26
C THR A 35 32.26 24.55 -3.09
N ALA A 36 33.15 23.71 -3.64
CA ALA A 36 34.26 24.10 -4.50
C ALA A 36 34.30 23.26 -5.79
N PRO A 37 34.72 23.85 -6.93
CA PRO A 37 34.67 23.21 -8.24
C PRO A 37 35.61 22.01 -8.42
N GLU A 38 36.65 21.91 -7.59
CA GLU A 38 37.56 20.76 -7.55
C GLU A 38 36.86 19.45 -7.11
N TRP A 39 35.69 19.55 -6.46
CA TRP A 39 34.88 18.42 -6.01
C TRP A 39 33.75 18.05 -6.97
N TRP A 40 33.91 18.31 -8.28
CA TRP A 40 32.88 18.08 -9.29
C TRP A 40 32.30 16.66 -9.28
N GLY A 41 33.10 15.65 -8.93
CA GLY A 41 32.64 14.27 -8.80
C GLY A 41 31.59 14.07 -7.70
N LEU A 42 31.69 14.80 -6.59
CA LEU A 42 30.65 14.82 -5.55
C LEU A 42 29.36 15.48 -6.05
N GLY A 43 29.48 16.49 -6.93
CA GLY A 43 28.34 17.08 -7.62
C GLY A 43 27.57 16.06 -8.47
N VAL A 44 28.28 15.25 -9.25
CA VAL A 44 27.64 14.18 -10.04
C VAL A 44 26.95 13.15 -9.14
N ALA A 45 27.62 12.72 -8.07
CA ALA A 45 27.05 11.78 -7.10
C ALA A 45 25.79 12.37 -6.41
N SER A 46 25.83 13.65 -6.03
CA SER A 46 24.70 14.38 -5.45
C SER A 46 23.49 14.41 -6.39
N VAL A 47 23.71 14.67 -7.69
CA VAL A 47 22.63 14.62 -8.69
C VAL A 47 22.04 13.22 -8.83
N ILE A 48 22.86 12.17 -8.86
CA ILE A 48 22.39 10.78 -8.93
C ILE A 48 21.53 10.44 -7.70
N LEU A 49 21.98 10.84 -6.51
CA LEU A 49 21.23 10.67 -5.26
C LEU A 49 19.91 11.44 -5.28
N ALA A 50 19.89 12.66 -5.81
CA ALA A 50 18.66 13.44 -5.96
C ALA A 50 17.67 12.77 -6.91
N MET A 51 18.13 12.21 -8.04
CA MET A 51 17.28 11.44 -8.95
C MET A 51 16.76 10.16 -8.30
N ALA A 52 17.60 9.45 -7.54
CA ALA A 52 17.18 8.27 -6.78
C ALA A 52 16.09 8.63 -5.76
N ALA A 53 16.24 9.74 -5.04
CA ALA A 53 15.24 10.24 -4.11
C ALA A 53 13.89 10.52 -4.80
N ALA A 54 13.93 11.18 -5.96
CA ALA A 54 12.74 11.41 -6.77
C ALA A 54 12.08 10.10 -7.24
N GLY A 55 12.88 9.13 -7.70
CA GLY A 55 12.40 7.80 -8.09
C GLY A 55 11.70 7.06 -6.94
N CYS A 56 12.29 7.08 -5.75
CA CYS A 56 11.67 6.51 -4.54
C CYS A 56 10.33 7.19 -4.21
N LEU A 57 10.26 8.52 -4.33
CA LEU A 57 9.03 9.29 -4.14
C LEU A 57 7.93 8.87 -5.14
N PHE A 58 8.23 8.85 -6.44
CA PHE A 58 7.25 8.47 -7.46
C PHE A 58 6.75 7.04 -7.28
N ASN A 59 7.65 6.10 -6.97
CA ASN A 59 7.26 4.72 -6.71
C ASN A 59 6.33 4.62 -5.48
N THR A 60 6.65 5.36 -4.42
CA THR A 60 5.84 5.39 -3.19
C THR A 60 4.46 5.99 -3.43
N ILE A 61 4.38 7.09 -4.18
CA ILE A 61 3.11 7.71 -4.58
C ILE A 61 2.29 6.74 -5.42
N GLY A 62 2.91 6.06 -6.39
CA GLY A 62 2.23 5.04 -7.20
C GLY A 62 1.64 3.91 -6.35
N ALA A 63 2.41 3.40 -5.39
CA ALA A 63 1.95 2.37 -4.46
C ALA A 63 0.78 2.87 -3.58
N MET A 64 0.84 4.11 -3.08
CA MET A 64 -0.25 4.73 -2.33
C MET A 64 -1.52 4.87 -3.17
N VAL A 65 -1.42 5.39 -4.39
CA VAL A 65 -2.57 5.58 -5.28
C VAL A 65 -3.20 4.24 -5.65
N GLY A 66 -2.39 3.23 -5.97
CA GLY A 66 -2.88 1.88 -6.24
C GLY A 66 -3.64 1.29 -5.06
N ARG A 67 -3.12 1.47 -3.84
CA ARG A 67 -3.79 1.04 -2.60
C ARG A 67 -5.10 1.79 -2.38
N TYR A 68 -5.10 3.11 -2.53
CA TYR A 68 -6.29 3.93 -2.36
C TYR A 68 -7.41 3.52 -3.32
N ARG A 69 -7.07 3.24 -4.59
CA ARG A 69 -8.04 2.75 -5.58
C ARG A 69 -8.64 1.40 -5.16
N ARG A 70 -7.81 0.43 -4.75
CA ARG A 70 -8.29 -0.88 -4.26
C ARG A 70 -9.19 -0.76 -3.04
N GLU A 71 -8.80 0.06 -2.06
CA GLU A 71 -9.62 0.28 -0.86
C GLU A 71 -10.94 0.98 -1.21
N ARG A 72 -10.93 1.92 -2.16
CA ARG A 72 -12.15 2.59 -2.64
C ARG A 72 -13.09 1.62 -3.34
N GLU A 73 -12.56 0.73 -4.17
CA GLU A 73 -13.35 -0.33 -4.82
C GLU A 73 -13.93 -1.30 -3.79
N LEU A 74 -13.12 -1.79 -2.85
CA LEU A 74 -13.58 -2.63 -1.74
C LEU A 74 -14.68 -1.96 -0.93
N ARG A 75 -14.54 -0.68 -0.59
CA ARG A 75 -15.59 0.08 0.12
C ARG A 75 -16.85 0.21 -0.71
N ARG A 76 -16.75 0.41 -2.04
CA ARG A 76 -17.92 0.42 -2.93
C ARG A 76 -18.63 -0.93 -2.96
N TYR A 77 -17.88 -2.03 -3.03
CA TYR A 77 -18.46 -3.37 -2.94
C TYR A 77 -19.12 -3.64 -1.57
N LEU A 78 -18.49 -3.23 -0.47
CA LEU A 78 -19.06 -3.34 0.87
C LEU A 78 -20.28 -2.43 1.10
N MET A 79 -20.37 -1.30 0.39
CA MET A 79 -21.56 -0.44 0.43
C MET A 79 -22.71 -1.01 -0.41
N LEU A 80 -22.41 -1.69 -1.53
CA LEU A 80 -23.40 -2.36 -2.37
C LEU A 80 -23.91 -3.66 -1.74
N GLY A 81 -23.01 -4.42 -1.10
CA GLY A 81 -23.36 -5.54 -0.25
C GLY A 81 -23.49 -5.05 1.18
N SER A 82 -24.63 -4.45 1.55
CA SER A 82 -25.01 -4.27 2.97
C SER A 82 -24.54 -5.50 3.74
N GLY A 83 -23.64 -5.30 4.72
CA GLY A 83 -22.81 -6.34 5.35
C GLY A 83 -23.58 -7.63 5.56
N PRO A 84 -22.95 -8.81 5.35
CA PRO A 84 -23.62 -10.09 5.11
C PRO A 84 -24.87 -10.09 5.95
N LYS A 85 -26.04 -9.91 5.30
CA LYS A 85 -27.31 -9.88 6.01
C LYS A 85 -27.17 -11.08 6.91
N SER A 86 -27.14 -10.89 8.23
CA SER A 86 -27.21 -12.00 9.16
C SER A 86 -28.63 -12.49 8.93
N ALA A 87 -28.83 -13.18 7.81
CA ALA A 87 -29.81 -14.19 7.64
C ALA A 87 -29.44 -15.10 8.78
N ARG A 88 -30.10 -14.85 9.91
CA ARG A 88 -30.36 -15.83 10.92
C ARG A 88 -30.77 -17.03 10.09
N LEU A 89 -29.82 -17.93 9.83
CA LEU A 89 -30.05 -19.13 9.06
C LEU A 89 -31.29 -19.70 9.74
N ALA A 90 -32.41 -19.76 9.01
CA ALA A 90 -33.67 -20.20 9.59
C ALA A 90 -33.36 -21.52 10.28
N THR A 91 -33.50 -21.54 11.61
CA THR A 91 -33.18 -22.74 12.36
C THR A 91 -34.18 -23.82 11.98
N MET A 92 -33.84 -25.10 12.14
CA MET A 92 -34.75 -26.18 11.80
C MET A 92 -36.12 -26.00 12.49
N GLU A 93 -36.13 -25.43 13.69
CA GLU A 93 -37.31 -25.00 14.44
C GLU A 93 -38.17 -23.96 13.68
N ASP A 94 -37.55 -22.97 13.03
CA ASP A 94 -38.26 -21.95 12.25
C ASP A 94 -38.92 -22.55 11.00
N LEU A 95 -38.24 -23.51 10.35
CA LEU A 95 -38.78 -24.24 9.19
C LEU A 95 -39.91 -25.18 9.58
N ARG A 96 -39.81 -25.84 10.74
CA ARG A 96 -40.86 -26.72 11.29
C ARG A 96 -42.09 -25.92 11.73
N ARG A 97 -41.89 -24.76 12.36
CA ARG A 97 -42.98 -23.86 12.79
C ARG A 97 -43.70 -23.20 11.62
N ALA A 98 -43.02 -23.03 10.48
CA ALA A 98 -43.60 -22.58 9.22
C ALA A 98 -44.25 -23.72 8.41
N GLY A 99 -44.21 -24.98 8.89
CA GLY A 99 -44.80 -26.13 8.21
C GLY A 99 -44.07 -26.56 6.93
N MET A 100 -42.82 -26.13 6.74
CA MET A 100 -42.04 -26.43 5.54
C MET A 100 -41.31 -27.78 5.61
N VAL A 101 -41.15 -28.35 6.82
CA VAL A 101 -40.51 -29.64 7.06
C VAL A 101 -41.16 -30.31 8.28
N GLU A 102 -41.41 -31.63 8.23
CA GLU A 102 -41.99 -32.44 9.33
C GLU A 102 -40.98 -32.80 10.44
#